data_AF-A0A1B8CHR8-F1
#
_entry.id   AF-A0A1B8CHR8-F1
#
_cell.length_a   1.000
_cell.length_b   1.000
_cell.length_c   1.000
_cell.angle_alpha   90.00
_cell.angle_beta   90.00
_cell.angle_gamma   90.00
#
_symmetry.space_group_name_H-M   'P 1'
#
loop_
_entity.id
_entity.type
_entity.pdbx_description
1 polymer ?
#
loop_
_entity_poly.entity_id
_entity_poly.type
_entity_poly.pdbx_seq_one_letter_code
_entity_poly.pdbx_strand_id
1 'polypeptide(L)'
;MSLNVDNKRTWRHFDPTIGRQAAPKYVENRTLADFNFIDTRSERFSATIQFGQILRLLYEHPDWSQTHVFCSKRYSKREMLSNRSARVLKPSKESMTYGYKFKDATVDFNTDISSIGLPQDFIEQLKQATLKSVRHMLGPDPLNYSLGPAISVCIGTASYMDLIYGGNRPGTHVTRLPGRGIAATKQGGRGRRPEEWKALWEVIADWVYEMEATSIVKFAGSNSYKRRLTEAERWEMSPFAKVPREFLQTDAIHGADAFRDMFEQFVDTPTKFHGIEWDFLDLEADEYVKGVFLARFGPKPDIARMADDMLRRVSLESYDTLSYNAVSPTQLRPCPQTYNGIDWERWMLSIQGGCVVRVDTIFQALWAVMLLTYLPLHINILSKNDSYPKFPDLDCVYL
;
A
#
# COMPACT_ATOMS: atom_id res chain seq x y z
N MET A 1 17.38 -25.39 56.31
CA MET A 1 16.12 -25.72 57.02
C MET A 1 15.56 -24.42 57.54
N SER A 2 14.37 -23.92 57.26
CA SER A 2 13.14 -24.36 56.58
C SER A 2 12.26 -23.08 56.65
N LEU A 3 11.61 -22.62 55.57
CA LEU A 3 10.17 -22.84 55.29
C LEU A 3 9.31 -22.56 56.54
N ASN A 4 8.18 -21.87 56.54
CA ASN A 4 7.16 -21.60 55.52
C ASN A 4 5.97 -21.00 56.32
N VAL A 5 5.28 -19.96 55.84
CA VAL A 5 3.97 -20.05 55.14
C VAL A 5 2.72 -19.97 56.05
N ASP A 6 1.78 -19.17 55.55
CA ASP A 6 0.31 -19.21 55.64
C ASP A 6 -0.45 -18.55 56.81
N ASN A 7 -1.20 -17.49 56.46
CA ASN A 7 -2.65 -17.55 56.21
C ASN A 7 -3.11 -16.20 55.58
N LYS A 8 -3.57 -16.09 54.33
CA LYS A 8 -4.80 -16.56 53.63
C LYS A 8 -6.04 -15.64 53.76
N ARG A 9 -6.38 -15.03 52.60
CA ARG A 9 -7.71 -14.71 51.98
C ARG A 9 -8.63 -13.70 52.71
N THR A 10 -9.39 -12.76 52.10
CA THR A 10 -9.86 -12.41 50.73
C THR A 10 -10.57 -11.03 50.85
N TRP A 11 -10.53 -10.09 49.89
CA TRP A 11 -11.56 -9.80 48.86
C TRP A 11 -11.11 -8.65 47.90
N ARG A 12 -11.81 -8.52 46.77
CA ARG A 12 -11.38 -8.01 45.45
C ARG A 12 -11.72 -6.54 45.12
N HIS A 13 -11.08 -6.07 44.03
CA HIS A 13 -11.54 -5.23 42.90
C HIS A 13 -11.14 -3.75 42.85
N PHE A 14 -10.14 -3.44 42.00
CA PHE A 14 -10.28 -2.59 40.80
C PHE A 14 -9.08 -2.88 39.86
N ASP A 15 -9.37 -3.31 38.64
CA ASP A 15 -8.41 -3.67 37.59
C ASP A 15 -8.37 -2.53 36.55
N PRO A 16 -7.24 -1.81 36.38
CA PRO A 16 -7.07 -0.87 35.30
C PRO A 16 -6.22 -1.52 34.20
N THR A 17 -6.76 -2.54 33.53
CA THR A 17 -6.30 -2.97 32.21
C THR A 17 -6.80 -1.97 31.16
N ILE A 18 -6.26 -0.75 31.24
CA ILE A 18 -6.23 0.23 30.14
C ILE A 18 -4.76 0.47 29.83
N GLY A 19 -4.39 0.17 28.59
CA GLY A 19 -3.17 0.70 27.98
C GLY A 19 -1.88 -0.04 28.34
N ARG A 20 -1.67 -1.23 27.76
CA ARG A 20 -0.33 -1.71 27.44
C ARG A 20 -0.39 -2.73 26.31
N GLN A 21 0.05 -2.26 25.15
CA GLN A 21 0.77 -3.01 24.11
C GLN A 21 0.37 -4.48 23.97
N ALA A 22 -0.60 -4.73 23.09
CA ALA A 22 -0.57 -5.96 22.32
C ALA A 22 0.70 -5.87 21.44
N ALA A 23 1.79 -6.50 21.91
CA ALA A 23 2.79 -6.98 20.98
C ALA A 23 2.07 -7.80 19.90
N PRO A 24 2.44 -7.67 18.61
CA PRO A 24 1.80 -8.46 17.59
C PRO A 24 2.02 -9.92 17.94
N LYS A 25 0.93 -10.64 18.22
CA LYS A 25 0.92 -12.08 17.97
C LYS A 25 1.10 -12.23 16.46
N TYR A 26 2.35 -12.18 16.00
CA TYR A 26 2.70 -12.73 14.71
C TYR A 26 2.13 -14.14 14.72
N VAL A 27 1.20 -14.39 13.81
CA VAL A 27 0.69 -15.73 13.56
C VAL A 27 1.84 -16.49 12.92
N GLU A 28 2.75 -16.99 13.75
CA GLU A 28 3.58 -18.12 13.37
C GLU A 28 2.60 -19.24 12.96
N ASN A 29 2.78 -19.73 11.73
CA ASN A 29 2.09 -20.87 11.10
C ASN A 29 0.77 -20.56 10.37
N ARG A 30 0.75 -19.58 9.45
CA ARG A 30 -0.14 -19.71 8.27
C ARG A 30 0.60 -20.47 7.19
N THR A 31 0.00 -21.57 6.72
CA THR A 31 0.57 -22.34 5.61
C THR A 31 0.27 -21.65 4.27
N LEU A 32 1.03 -21.97 3.22
CA LEU A 32 0.74 -21.53 1.86
C LEU A 32 -0.70 -21.94 1.44
N ALA A 33 -1.19 -23.07 1.93
CA ALA A 33 -2.56 -23.53 1.71
C ALA A 33 -3.61 -22.61 2.39
N ASP A 34 -3.32 -22.07 3.58
CA ASP A 34 -4.21 -21.10 4.25
C ASP A 34 -4.24 -19.77 3.50
N PHE A 35 -3.10 -19.33 2.99
CA PHE A 35 -3.03 -18.14 2.12
C PHE A 35 -3.79 -18.35 0.82
N ASN A 36 -3.59 -19.49 0.14
CA ASN A 36 -4.31 -19.81 -1.09
C ASN A 36 -5.82 -19.99 -0.84
N PHE A 37 -6.22 -20.56 0.30
CA PHE A 37 -7.62 -20.67 0.69
C PHE A 37 -8.27 -19.31 0.94
N ILE A 38 -7.58 -18.42 1.67
CA ILE A 38 -8.04 -17.04 1.87
C ILE A 38 -8.11 -16.31 0.53
N ASP A 39 -7.06 -16.41 -0.29
CA ASP A 39 -6.98 -15.71 -1.57
C ASP A 39 -8.08 -16.18 -2.54
N THR A 40 -8.23 -17.50 -2.74
CA THR A 40 -9.27 -18.10 -3.60
C THR A 40 -10.70 -17.82 -3.16
N ARG A 41 -10.93 -17.53 -1.87
CA ARG A 41 -12.24 -17.19 -1.31
C ARG A 41 -12.45 -15.69 -1.09
N SER A 42 -11.38 -14.90 -1.19
CA SER A 42 -11.42 -13.45 -1.05
C SER A 42 -11.63 -12.80 -2.41
N GLU A 43 -12.38 -11.69 -2.45
CA GLU A 43 -12.38 -10.81 -3.62
C GLU A 43 -11.12 -9.90 -3.63
N ARG A 44 -10.02 -10.34 -2.99
CA ARG A 44 -8.81 -9.54 -2.73
C ARG A 44 -8.18 -9.05 -4.02
N PHE A 45 -8.03 -9.90 -5.03
CA PHE A 45 -7.50 -9.48 -6.33
C PHE A 45 -8.37 -8.39 -6.97
N SER A 46 -9.70 -8.57 -6.99
CA SER A 46 -10.61 -7.54 -7.52
C SER A 46 -10.54 -6.23 -6.72
N ALA A 47 -10.44 -6.32 -5.39
CA ALA A 47 -10.26 -5.17 -4.52
C ALA A 47 -8.92 -4.46 -4.79
N THR A 48 -7.83 -5.19 -4.93
CA THR A 48 -6.50 -4.67 -5.29
C THR A 48 -6.55 -3.89 -6.60
N ILE A 49 -7.18 -4.45 -7.64
CA ILE A 49 -7.30 -3.76 -8.93
C ILE A 49 -8.13 -2.47 -8.79
N GLN A 50 -9.24 -2.50 -8.03
CA GLN A 50 -10.06 -1.30 -7.81
C GLN A 50 -9.33 -0.24 -6.98
N PHE A 51 -8.64 -0.62 -5.91
CA PHE A 51 -7.79 0.30 -5.17
C PHE A 51 -6.66 0.86 -6.03
N GLY A 52 -6.07 0.04 -6.90
CA GLY A 52 -5.07 0.47 -7.87
C GLY A 52 -5.61 1.50 -8.85
N GLN A 53 -6.85 1.32 -9.33
CA GLN A 53 -7.55 2.30 -10.17
C GLN A 53 -7.81 3.62 -9.43
N ILE A 54 -8.27 3.56 -8.17
CA ILE A 54 -8.49 4.76 -7.33
C ILE A 54 -7.18 5.53 -7.13
N LEU A 55 -6.12 4.82 -6.75
CA LEU A 55 -4.80 5.42 -6.61
C LEU A 55 -4.31 6.00 -7.93
N ARG A 56 -4.57 5.32 -9.06
CA ARG A 56 -4.15 5.76 -10.39
C ARG A 56 -4.84 7.06 -10.82
N LEU A 57 -6.12 7.23 -10.50
CA LEU A 57 -6.83 8.48 -10.72
C LEU A 57 -6.15 9.66 -10.02
N LEU A 58 -5.66 9.43 -8.79
CA LEU A 58 -4.89 10.43 -8.05
C LEU A 58 -3.48 10.59 -8.65
N TYR A 59 -2.77 9.50 -8.90
CA TYR A 59 -1.41 9.51 -9.44
C TYR A 59 -1.30 10.24 -10.79
N GLU A 60 -2.25 10.02 -11.70
CA GLU A 60 -2.31 10.65 -13.02
C GLU A 60 -2.92 12.06 -12.97
N HIS A 61 -3.42 12.52 -11.81
CA HIS A 61 -4.02 13.83 -11.66
C HIS A 61 -2.97 14.93 -11.93
N PRO A 62 -3.25 15.90 -12.85
CA PRO A 62 -2.25 16.86 -13.31
C PRO A 62 -1.80 17.84 -12.22
N ASP A 63 -2.61 18.06 -11.19
CA ASP A 63 -2.34 19.02 -10.13
C ASP A 63 -2.93 18.59 -8.78
N TRP A 64 -2.13 17.89 -7.96
CA TRP A 64 -2.54 17.46 -6.61
C TRP A 64 -2.91 18.61 -5.67
N SER A 65 -2.45 19.84 -5.96
CA SER A 65 -2.81 21.01 -5.14
C SER A 65 -4.30 21.32 -5.23
N GLN A 66 -4.93 21.06 -6.38
CA GLN A 66 -6.38 21.23 -6.55
C GLN A 66 -7.16 20.26 -5.68
N THR A 67 -6.75 18.99 -5.66
CA THR A 67 -7.34 17.98 -4.78
C THR A 67 -7.19 18.37 -3.31
N HIS A 68 -5.98 18.80 -2.93
CA HIS A 68 -5.73 19.23 -1.56
C HIS A 68 -6.60 20.44 -1.16
N VAL A 69 -6.66 21.49 -1.99
CA VAL A 69 -7.47 22.69 -1.75
C VAL A 69 -8.95 22.33 -1.68
N PHE A 70 -9.43 21.49 -2.59
CA PHE A 70 -10.81 21.03 -2.62
C PHE A 70 -11.21 20.31 -1.33
N CYS A 71 -10.46 19.27 -0.95
CA CYS A 71 -10.76 18.46 0.23
C CYS A 71 -10.60 19.24 1.54
N SER A 72 -9.69 20.23 1.58
CA SER A 72 -9.45 21.07 2.76
C SER A 72 -10.44 22.24 2.89
N LYS A 73 -11.15 22.64 1.83
CA LYS A 73 -11.99 23.85 1.87
C LYS A 73 -13.16 23.65 2.82
N ARG A 74 -13.30 24.60 3.76
CA ARG A 74 -14.48 24.80 4.60
C ARG A 74 -14.99 26.23 4.37
N TYR A 75 -16.28 26.38 4.19
CA TYR A 75 -16.95 27.64 3.89
C TYR A 75 -17.56 28.24 5.16
N SER A 76 -17.30 29.53 5.38
CA SER A 76 -17.97 30.27 6.44
C SER A 76 -19.47 30.46 6.18
N LYS A 77 -20.23 30.80 7.23
CA LYS A 77 -21.65 31.17 7.11
C LYS A 77 -21.90 32.27 6.06
N ARG A 78 -20.96 33.20 5.88
CA ARG A 78 -21.05 34.29 4.88
C ARG A 78 -20.87 33.77 3.46
N GLU A 79 -19.92 32.85 3.26
CA GLU A 79 -19.67 32.21 1.96
C GLU A 79 -20.74 31.15 1.61
N MET A 80 -21.65 30.80 2.53
CA MET A 80 -22.74 29.85 2.24
C MET A 80 -23.71 30.30 1.14
N LEU A 81 -23.71 31.58 0.84
CA LEU A 81 -24.54 32.15 -0.22
C LEU A 81 -23.84 32.11 -1.59
N SER A 82 -22.51 31.99 -1.62
CA SER A 82 -21.71 31.86 -2.84
C SER A 82 -21.52 30.40 -3.26
N ASN A 83 -21.64 30.12 -4.56
CA ASN A 83 -21.39 28.81 -5.17
C ASN A 83 -22.18 27.64 -4.54
N ARG A 84 -23.48 27.82 -4.33
CA ARG A 84 -24.35 26.81 -3.69
C ARG A 84 -24.37 25.47 -4.43
N SER A 85 -24.25 25.47 -5.76
CA SER A 85 -24.30 24.27 -6.60
C SER A 85 -23.16 23.29 -6.33
N ALA A 86 -21.96 23.78 -6.03
CA ALA A 86 -20.79 22.94 -5.74
C ALA A 86 -20.78 22.32 -4.32
N ARG A 87 -21.82 22.63 -3.52
CA ARG A 87 -21.95 22.29 -2.09
C ARG A 87 -23.25 21.54 -1.81
N VAL A 88 -23.83 20.94 -2.84
CA VAL A 88 -25.07 20.18 -2.74
C VAL A 88 -24.71 18.74 -2.38
N LEU A 89 -25.01 18.36 -1.14
CA LEU A 89 -24.95 16.98 -0.70
C LEU A 89 -26.26 16.30 -1.10
N LYS A 90 -26.14 15.21 -1.85
CA LYS A 90 -27.26 14.42 -2.36
C LYS A 90 -27.45 13.16 -1.52
N PRO A 91 -28.68 12.67 -1.33
CA PRO A 91 -28.91 11.40 -0.66
C PRO A 91 -28.25 10.25 -1.43
N SER A 92 -27.76 9.24 -0.72
CA SER A 92 -27.22 8.03 -1.34
C SER A 92 -28.33 7.24 -2.05
N LYS A 93 -27.97 6.39 -3.04
CA LYS A 93 -28.93 5.48 -3.70
C LYS A 93 -29.66 4.61 -2.69
N GLU A 94 -28.96 4.12 -1.67
CA GLU A 94 -29.53 3.34 -0.57
C GLU A 94 -30.58 4.15 0.19
N SER A 95 -30.28 5.41 0.55
CA SER A 95 -31.21 6.30 1.27
C SER A 95 -32.49 6.58 0.48
N MET A 96 -32.41 6.68 -0.85
CA MET A 96 -33.58 6.84 -1.72
C MET A 96 -34.45 5.58 -1.82
N THR A 97 -33.85 4.39 -1.61
CA THR A 97 -34.54 3.11 -1.77
C THR A 97 -35.53 2.85 -0.62
N TYR A 98 -35.33 3.45 0.55
CA TYR A 98 -36.23 3.35 1.71
C TYR A 98 -37.52 4.17 1.58
N GLY A 99 -37.81 4.76 0.41
CA GLY A 99 -39.07 5.45 0.13
C GLY A 99 -39.18 6.86 0.74
N TYR A 100 -38.15 7.33 1.44
CA TYR A 100 -38.09 8.69 1.97
C TYR A 100 -37.69 9.70 0.89
N LYS A 101 -38.51 10.73 0.70
CA LYS A 101 -38.20 11.87 -0.18
C LYS A 101 -37.30 12.86 0.55
N PHE A 102 -36.02 12.52 0.69
CA PHE A 102 -35.02 13.46 1.17
C PHE A 102 -34.81 14.58 0.15
N LYS A 103 -34.70 15.82 0.64
CA LYS A 103 -34.29 16.95 -0.19
C LYS A 103 -32.78 17.11 -0.11
N ASP A 104 -32.16 17.46 -1.22
CA ASP A 104 -30.76 17.86 -1.28
C ASP A 104 -30.41 18.87 -0.16
N ALA A 105 -29.24 18.71 0.44
CA ALA A 105 -28.79 19.53 1.55
C ALA A 105 -27.60 20.39 1.12
N THR A 106 -27.64 21.69 1.41
CA THR A 106 -26.46 22.55 1.27
C THR A 106 -25.56 22.40 2.48
N VAL A 107 -24.28 22.08 2.25
CA VAL A 107 -23.25 21.90 3.29
C VAL A 107 -22.18 22.98 3.26
N ASP A 108 -21.29 22.99 4.24
CA ASP A 108 -20.21 23.97 4.42
C ASP A 108 -18.86 23.50 3.83
N PHE A 109 -18.86 22.47 2.99
CA PHE A 109 -17.70 21.98 2.25
C PHE A 109 -18.08 21.68 0.78
N ASN A 110 -17.10 21.49 -0.10
CA ASN A 110 -17.38 21.13 -1.49
C ASN A 110 -17.80 19.67 -1.60
N THR A 111 -18.80 19.40 -2.43
CA THR A 111 -19.30 18.04 -2.70
C THR A 111 -19.08 17.61 -4.14
N ASP A 112 -18.89 18.56 -5.07
CA ASP A 112 -18.68 18.28 -6.48
C ASP A 112 -17.20 17.98 -6.81
N ILE A 113 -16.77 16.75 -6.56
CA ILE A 113 -15.38 16.33 -6.82
C ILE A 113 -15.02 16.36 -8.31
N SER A 114 -16.00 16.42 -9.22
CA SER A 114 -15.73 16.53 -10.66
C SER A 114 -15.18 17.89 -11.07
N SER A 115 -15.34 18.92 -10.23
CA SER A 115 -14.73 20.24 -10.45
C SER A 115 -13.20 20.21 -10.43
N ILE A 116 -12.62 19.15 -9.84
CA ILE A 116 -11.18 18.88 -9.82
C ILE A 116 -10.82 17.63 -10.61
N GLY A 117 -11.60 17.28 -11.65
CA GLY A 117 -11.23 16.20 -12.56
C GLY A 117 -11.30 14.77 -11.99
N LEU A 118 -11.82 14.57 -10.77
CA LEU A 118 -12.06 13.23 -10.21
C LEU A 118 -13.49 12.74 -10.53
N PRO A 119 -13.71 11.41 -10.63
CA PRO A 119 -15.04 10.86 -10.92
C PRO A 119 -16.07 11.21 -9.84
N GLN A 120 -17.31 11.52 -10.24
CA GLN A 120 -18.39 11.86 -9.31
C GLN A 120 -18.73 10.72 -8.34
N ASP A 121 -18.45 9.48 -8.72
CA ASP A 121 -18.65 8.27 -7.94
C ASP A 121 -17.41 7.84 -7.13
N PHE A 122 -16.41 8.72 -6.96
CA PHE A 122 -15.17 8.42 -6.23
C PHE A 122 -15.39 7.78 -4.85
N ILE A 123 -16.29 8.33 -4.02
CA ILE A 123 -16.62 7.77 -2.70
C ILE A 123 -17.25 6.38 -2.82
N GLU A 124 -18.10 6.18 -3.83
CA GLU A 124 -18.74 4.89 -4.07
C GLU A 124 -17.71 3.84 -4.53
N GLN A 125 -16.77 4.21 -5.41
CA GLN A 125 -15.67 3.33 -5.79
C GLN A 125 -14.84 2.90 -4.58
N LEU A 126 -14.54 3.85 -3.67
CA LEU A 126 -13.81 3.56 -2.43
C LEU A 126 -14.59 2.63 -1.50
N LYS A 127 -15.89 2.88 -1.33
CA LYS A 127 -16.81 2.01 -0.58
C LYS A 127 -16.83 0.59 -1.15
N GLN A 128 -16.98 0.44 -2.46
CA GLN A 128 -17.03 -0.87 -3.12
C GLN A 128 -15.70 -1.61 -3.01
N ALA A 129 -14.56 -0.94 -3.24
CA ALA A 129 -13.24 -1.56 -3.09
C ALA A 129 -13.00 -2.04 -1.65
N THR A 130 -13.40 -1.23 -0.66
CA THR A 130 -13.31 -1.58 0.76
C THR A 130 -14.19 -2.76 1.09
N LEU A 131 -15.46 -2.71 0.69
CA LEU A 131 -16.41 -3.80 0.90
C LEU A 131 -15.84 -5.10 0.34
N LYS A 132 -15.36 -5.12 -0.92
CA LYS A 132 -14.74 -6.31 -1.52
C LYS A 132 -13.54 -6.84 -0.75
N SER A 133 -12.71 -5.94 -0.24
CA SER A 133 -11.54 -6.31 0.55
C SER A 133 -11.91 -6.90 1.91
N VAL A 134 -12.97 -6.42 2.57
CA VAL A 134 -13.36 -6.91 3.91
C VAL A 134 -14.39 -8.04 3.88
N ARG A 135 -15.11 -8.20 2.76
CA ARG A 135 -16.21 -9.16 2.64
C ARG A 135 -15.69 -10.58 2.83
N HIS A 136 -16.43 -11.37 3.61
CA HIS A 136 -16.18 -12.80 3.84
C HIS A 136 -14.86 -13.13 4.56
N MET A 137 -14.12 -12.14 5.08
CA MET A 137 -12.90 -12.39 5.85
C MET A 137 -13.12 -12.23 7.36
N LEU A 138 -12.64 -13.24 8.11
CA LEU A 138 -12.57 -13.24 9.56
C LEU A 138 -11.08 -13.20 9.96
N GLY A 139 -10.66 -12.22 10.75
CA GLY A 139 -9.25 -12.10 11.18
C GLY A 139 -8.71 -10.67 11.15
N PRO A 140 -7.38 -10.47 11.21
CA PRO A 140 -6.75 -9.15 11.15
C PRO A 140 -7.13 -8.41 9.85
N ASP A 141 -7.11 -7.07 9.91
CA ASP A 141 -7.64 -6.18 8.87
C ASP A 141 -7.15 -6.58 7.46
N PRO A 142 -8.05 -7.06 6.58
CA PRO A 142 -7.67 -7.55 5.27
C PRO A 142 -7.23 -6.44 4.30
N LEU A 143 -7.55 -5.18 4.59
CA LEU A 143 -7.30 -4.06 3.68
C LEU A 143 -5.83 -3.94 3.31
N ASN A 144 -4.93 -4.11 4.27
CA ASN A 144 -3.49 -3.98 4.03
C ASN A 144 -2.99 -4.99 2.97
N TYR A 145 -3.61 -6.17 2.88
CA TYR A 145 -3.26 -7.19 1.89
C TYR A 145 -3.72 -6.83 0.47
N SER A 146 -4.71 -5.94 0.33
CA SER A 146 -5.12 -5.39 -0.97
C SER A 146 -4.41 -4.09 -1.31
N LEU A 147 -4.22 -3.21 -0.32
CA LEU A 147 -3.70 -1.86 -0.52
C LEU A 147 -2.20 -1.83 -0.87
N GLY A 148 -1.39 -2.67 -0.23
CA GLY A 148 0.04 -2.77 -0.54
C GLY A 148 0.31 -3.08 -2.02
N PRO A 149 -0.24 -4.19 -2.56
CA PRO A 149 -0.13 -4.52 -3.98
C PRO A 149 -0.78 -3.47 -4.90
N ALA A 150 -1.87 -2.83 -4.47
CA ALA A 150 -2.56 -1.79 -5.25
C ALA A 150 -1.66 -0.59 -5.56
N ILE A 151 -0.71 -0.26 -4.66
CA ILE A 151 0.28 0.78 -4.94
C ILE A 151 1.14 0.39 -6.14
N SER A 152 1.69 -0.82 -6.15
CA SER A 152 2.54 -1.30 -7.26
C SER A 152 1.77 -1.29 -8.58
N VAL A 153 0.52 -1.77 -8.58
CA VAL A 153 -0.38 -1.72 -9.74
C VAL A 153 -0.64 -0.29 -10.21
N CYS A 154 -0.75 0.66 -9.29
CA CYS A 154 -1.00 2.07 -9.60
C CYS A 154 0.21 2.77 -10.21
N ILE A 155 1.36 2.77 -9.51
CA ILE A 155 2.49 3.64 -9.84
C ILE A 155 3.55 2.95 -10.70
N GLY A 156 3.44 1.62 -10.86
CA GLY A 156 4.40 0.80 -11.58
C GLY A 156 5.64 0.48 -10.74
N THR A 157 6.35 -0.56 -11.15
CA THR A 157 7.45 -1.19 -10.42
C THR A 157 8.61 -0.23 -10.11
N ALA A 158 8.97 0.67 -11.03
CA ALA A 158 10.01 1.66 -10.80
C ALA A 158 9.58 2.77 -9.83
N SER A 159 8.42 3.38 -10.01
CA SER A 159 7.93 4.38 -9.04
C SER A 159 7.74 3.75 -7.66
N TYR A 160 7.43 2.46 -7.60
CA TYR A 160 7.37 1.68 -6.37
C TYR A 160 8.74 1.51 -5.71
N MET A 161 9.80 1.26 -6.49
CA MET A 161 11.18 1.33 -5.99
C MET A 161 11.49 2.69 -5.37
N ASP A 162 11.14 3.77 -6.06
CA ASP A 162 11.36 5.14 -5.57
C ASP A 162 10.57 5.41 -4.27
N LEU A 163 9.38 4.82 -4.13
CA LEU A 163 8.58 4.92 -2.92
C LEU A 163 9.23 4.23 -1.71
N ILE A 164 9.82 3.04 -1.92
CA ILE A 164 10.41 2.21 -0.85
C ILE A 164 11.83 2.64 -0.49
N TYR A 165 12.65 2.90 -1.50
CA TYR A 165 14.07 3.17 -1.35
C TYR A 165 14.39 4.65 -1.44
N GLY A 166 13.64 5.42 -2.24
CA GLY A 166 13.88 6.84 -2.45
C GLY A 166 15.32 7.16 -2.85
N GLY A 167 15.93 6.30 -3.66
CA GLY A 167 17.33 6.38 -4.08
C GLY A 167 18.36 5.85 -3.07
N ASN A 168 17.93 5.31 -1.92
CA ASN A 168 18.81 4.83 -0.87
C ASN A 168 18.95 3.31 -0.88
N ARG A 169 20.10 2.82 -0.42
CA ARG A 169 20.35 1.38 -0.26
C ARG A 169 19.40 0.73 0.75
N PRO A 170 19.05 -0.56 0.58
CA PRO A 170 18.34 -1.35 1.58
C PRO A 170 18.86 -1.16 3.01
N GLY A 171 17.95 -1.12 3.99
CA GLY A 171 18.25 -0.91 5.40
C GLY A 171 18.60 0.52 5.81
N THR A 172 18.70 1.46 4.87
CA THR A 172 18.94 2.86 5.22
C THR A 172 17.65 3.49 5.71
N HIS A 173 17.60 3.82 7.01
CA HIS A 173 16.52 4.63 7.53
C HIS A 173 16.73 6.08 7.11
N VAL A 174 15.82 6.58 6.28
CA VAL A 174 15.86 7.96 5.85
C VAL A 174 15.18 8.80 6.94
N THR A 175 15.97 9.37 7.85
CA THR A 175 15.47 10.38 8.80
C THR A 175 15.23 11.69 8.04
N ARG A 176 14.08 11.81 7.38
CA ARG A 176 13.69 13.07 6.73
C ARG A 176 13.11 14.01 7.78
N LEU A 177 13.72 15.18 7.92
CA LEU A 177 13.29 16.22 8.86
C LEU A 177 11.79 16.56 8.64
N PRO A 178 10.95 16.57 9.71
CA PRO A 178 9.49 16.72 9.61
C PRO A 178 8.98 18.05 9.02
N GLY A 179 9.85 19.00 8.68
CA GLY A 179 9.46 20.41 8.59
C GLY A 179 9.59 21.11 7.24
N ARG A 180 10.37 20.59 6.26
CA ARG A 180 10.63 21.34 5.01
C ARG A 180 9.71 20.98 3.83
N GLY A 181 8.91 19.92 3.96
CA GLY A 181 8.17 19.35 2.82
C GLY A 181 6.76 19.88 2.62
N ILE A 182 5.98 20.14 3.68
CA ILE A 182 4.51 20.27 3.58
C ILE A 182 4.07 21.44 2.68
N ALA A 183 4.83 22.54 2.62
CA ALA A 183 4.53 23.66 1.73
C ALA A 183 4.91 23.39 0.26
N ALA A 184 5.96 22.60 0.01
CA ALA A 184 6.39 22.19 -1.33
C ALA A 184 5.59 21.00 -1.88
N THR A 185 5.18 20.06 -1.01
CA THR A 185 4.34 18.90 -1.38
C THR A 185 2.90 19.29 -1.72
N LYS A 186 2.42 20.41 -1.18
CA LYS A 186 1.13 21.01 -1.55
C LYS A 186 1.12 21.68 -2.94
N GLN A 187 2.27 21.90 -3.57
CA GLN A 187 2.40 22.63 -4.84
C GLN A 187 2.80 21.73 -6.03
N GLY A 188 2.15 20.57 -6.18
CA GLY A 188 2.26 19.74 -7.39
C GLY A 188 3.12 18.49 -7.25
N GLY A 189 3.05 17.80 -6.11
CA GLY A 189 3.62 16.46 -5.98
C GLY A 189 3.11 15.51 -7.07
N ARG A 190 3.98 14.63 -7.58
CA ARG A 190 3.63 13.59 -8.59
C ARG A 190 3.56 12.19 -7.96
N GLY A 191 3.21 12.11 -6.68
CA GLY A 191 3.15 10.83 -5.94
C GLY A 191 4.48 10.08 -5.89
N ARG A 192 5.62 10.79 -5.86
CA ARG A 192 6.95 10.17 -5.88
C ARG A 192 7.49 9.85 -4.49
N ARG A 193 6.82 10.36 -3.46
CA ARG A 193 7.28 10.25 -2.08
C ARG A 193 6.15 9.85 -1.13
N PRO A 194 6.40 9.00 -0.13
CA PRO A 194 5.39 8.63 0.85
C PRO A 194 4.77 9.83 1.57
N GLU A 195 5.54 10.88 1.82
CA GLU A 195 5.06 12.09 2.50
C GLU A 195 4.05 12.88 1.66
N GLU A 196 4.19 12.87 0.33
CA GLU A 196 3.21 13.49 -0.58
C GLU A 196 1.89 12.72 -0.55
N TRP A 197 1.96 11.39 -0.61
CA TRP A 197 0.80 10.52 -0.52
C TRP A 197 0.10 10.62 0.84
N LYS A 198 0.86 10.64 1.94
CA LYS A 198 0.31 10.84 3.30
C LYS A 198 -0.45 12.15 3.38
N ALA A 199 0.17 13.26 2.99
CA ALA A 199 -0.46 14.58 3.06
C ALA A 199 -1.73 14.69 2.20
N LEU A 200 -1.76 14.04 1.03
CA LEU A 200 -2.94 13.97 0.19
C LEU A 200 -4.06 13.12 0.82
N TRP A 201 -3.72 11.92 1.31
CA TRP A 201 -4.72 11.03 1.89
C TRP A 201 -5.24 11.49 3.25
N GLU A 202 -4.47 12.27 4.01
CA GLU A 202 -4.97 12.96 5.22
C GLU A 202 -6.18 13.84 4.88
N VAL A 203 -6.07 14.73 3.90
CA VAL A 203 -7.15 15.64 3.53
C VAL A 203 -8.29 14.93 2.80
N ILE A 204 -8.02 13.92 1.98
CA ILE A 204 -9.06 13.08 1.35
C ILE A 204 -9.85 12.35 2.43
N ALA A 205 -9.18 11.72 3.40
CA ALA A 205 -9.85 10.95 4.44
C ALA A 205 -10.68 11.86 5.37
N ASP A 206 -10.20 13.07 5.67
CA ASP A 206 -10.99 14.11 6.35
C ASP A 206 -12.25 14.50 5.56
N TRP A 207 -12.11 14.70 4.25
CA TRP A 207 -13.23 15.04 3.39
C TRP A 207 -14.24 13.90 3.26
N VAL A 208 -13.80 12.65 3.11
CA VAL A 208 -14.66 11.45 3.08
C VAL A 208 -15.42 11.32 4.40
N TYR A 209 -14.76 11.51 5.54
CA TYR A 209 -15.43 11.52 6.85
C TYR A 209 -16.51 12.60 6.93
N GLU A 210 -16.22 13.83 6.50
CA GLU A 210 -17.20 14.92 6.51
C GLU A 210 -18.41 14.65 5.61
N MET A 211 -18.17 14.11 4.41
CA MET A 211 -19.21 13.69 3.46
C MET A 211 -20.12 12.64 4.10
N GLU A 212 -19.54 11.53 4.57
CA GLU A 212 -20.28 10.37 5.09
C GLU A 212 -21.02 10.70 6.39
N ALA A 213 -20.34 11.31 7.37
CA ALA A 213 -20.95 11.68 8.66
C ALA A 213 -22.08 12.70 8.48
N THR A 214 -21.90 13.68 7.60
CA THR A 214 -22.95 14.68 7.31
C THR A 214 -24.12 14.04 6.54
N SER A 215 -23.85 13.13 5.61
CA SER A 215 -24.88 12.39 4.86
C SER A 215 -25.77 11.58 5.80
N ILE A 216 -25.17 10.86 6.76
CA ILE A 216 -25.90 10.12 7.79
C ILE A 216 -26.83 11.04 8.59
N VAL A 217 -26.33 12.18 9.05
CA VAL A 217 -27.14 13.15 9.82
C VAL A 217 -28.27 13.76 9.00
N LYS A 218 -28.03 14.08 7.72
CA LYS A 218 -29.03 14.74 6.86
C LYS A 218 -30.08 13.81 6.29
N PHE A 219 -29.74 12.54 6.09
CA PHE A 219 -30.56 11.57 5.36
C PHE A 219 -30.86 10.30 6.16
N ALA A 220 -30.63 10.32 7.47
CA ALA A 220 -30.88 9.20 8.38
C ALA A 220 -30.25 7.88 7.92
N GLY A 221 -29.01 7.95 7.42
CA GLY A 221 -28.26 6.80 6.93
C GLY A 221 -27.86 5.83 8.05
N SER A 222 -27.65 4.55 7.71
CA SER A 222 -27.06 3.59 8.65
C SER A 222 -25.55 3.81 8.76
N ASN A 223 -25.01 3.60 9.96
CA ASN A 223 -23.57 3.57 10.20
C ASN A 223 -23.14 2.30 10.95
N SER A 224 -21.88 1.94 10.78
CA SER A 224 -21.17 0.99 11.62
C SER A 224 -20.16 1.73 12.51
N TYR A 225 -19.75 1.06 13.58
CA TYR A 225 -18.82 1.61 14.55
C TYR A 225 -17.52 0.80 14.58
N LYS A 226 -16.39 1.49 14.72
CA LYS A 226 -15.04 0.90 14.87
C LYS A 226 -14.96 -0.11 16.01
N ARG A 227 -15.77 0.10 17.04
CA ARG A 227 -15.93 -0.80 18.18
C ARG A 227 -17.33 -0.71 18.75
N ARG A 228 -17.67 -1.65 19.62
CA ARG A 228 -18.86 -1.53 20.45
C ARG A 228 -18.73 -0.28 21.34
N LEU A 229 -19.66 0.65 21.18
CA LEU A 229 -19.80 1.81 22.06
C LEU A 229 -20.29 1.37 23.44
N THR A 230 -19.75 2.01 24.47
CA THR A 230 -20.26 1.94 25.84
C THR A 230 -21.60 2.67 25.95
N GLU A 231 -22.36 2.41 27.01
CA GLU A 231 -23.63 3.11 27.23
C GLU A 231 -23.43 4.62 27.41
N ALA A 232 -22.43 5.04 28.18
CA ALA A 232 -22.10 6.45 28.37
C ALA A 232 -21.82 7.16 27.04
N GLU A 233 -20.99 6.57 26.18
CA GLU A 233 -20.69 7.10 24.85
C GLU A 233 -21.93 7.19 23.96
N ARG A 234 -22.86 6.23 24.05
CA ARG A 234 -24.13 6.29 23.30
C ARG A 234 -25.04 7.40 23.81
N TRP A 235 -25.10 7.61 25.12
CA TRP A 235 -25.92 8.67 25.73
C TRP A 235 -25.41 10.07 25.40
N GLU A 236 -24.10 10.23 25.24
CA GLU A 236 -23.47 11.49 24.84
C GLU A 236 -23.64 11.80 23.34
N MET A 237 -23.92 10.78 22.51
CA MET A 237 -24.19 10.96 21.08
C MET A 237 -25.63 11.39 20.82
N SER A 238 -25.82 12.66 20.44
CA SER A 238 -27.13 13.14 19.98
C SER A 238 -27.52 12.50 18.63
N PRO A 239 -28.78 12.05 18.46
CA PRO A 239 -29.27 11.48 17.19
C PRO A 239 -29.15 12.40 15.96
N PHE A 240 -29.01 13.70 16.19
CA PHE A 240 -28.89 14.72 15.13
C PHE A 240 -27.48 15.33 15.04
N ALA A 241 -26.52 14.77 15.76
CA ALA A 241 -25.12 15.20 15.72
C ALA A 241 -24.29 14.25 14.85
N LYS A 242 -23.22 14.79 14.27
CA LYS A 242 -22.23 13.97 13.56
C LYS A 242 -21.56 13.04 14.56
N VAL A 243 -21.47 11.76 14.22
CA VAL A 243 -20.73 10.78 15.01
C VAL A 243 -19.23 11.10 14.91
N PRO A 244 -18.51 11.24 16.04
CA PRO A 244 -17.06 11.47 16.02
C PRO A 244 -16.30 10.40 15.22
N ARG A 245 -15.24 10.80 14.51
CA ARG A 245 -14.46 9.91 13.62
C ARG A 245 -13.83 8.71 14.34
N GLU A 246 -13.50 8.88 15.62
CA GLU A 246 -12.97 7.81 16.46
C GLU A 246 -13.95 6.64 16.63
N PHE A 247 -15.24 6.88 16.42
CA PHE A 247 -16.29 5.88 16.55
C PHE A 247 -16.84 5.43 15.20
N LEU A 248 -16.96 6.32 14.21
CA LEU A 248 -17.62 6.05 12.95
C LEU A 248 -16.77 5.18 12.00
N GLN A 249 -17.35 4.12 11.45
CA GLN A 249 -16.73 3.27 10.43
C GLN A 249 -17.74 2.95 9.34
N THR A 250 -17.88 3.80 8.32
CA THR A 250 -18.46 3.37 7.05
C THR A 250 -17.37 2.75 6.18
N ASP A 251 -17.73 1.93 5.19
CA ASP A 251 -16.75 1.32 4.29
C ASP A 251 -15.90 2.38 3.57
N ALA A 252 -16.49 3.51 3.16
CA ALA A 252 -15.74 4.60 2.56
C ALA A 252 -14.72 5.23 3.54
N ILE A 253 -15.12 5.47 4.79
CA ILE A 253 -14.22 5.98 5.83
C ILE A 253 -13.11 4.97 6.12
N HIS A 254 -13.43 3.68 6.22
CA HIS A 254 -12.47 2.62 6.50
C HIS A 254 -11.42 2.53 5.38
N GLY A 255 -11.83 2.55 4.12
CA GLY A 255 -10.90 2.57 2.98
C GLY A 255 -10.02 3.82 2.95
N ALA A 256 -10.59 5.01 3.20
CA ALA A 256 -9.83 6.25 3.21
C ALA A 256 -8.82 6.33 4.37
N ASP A 257 -9.25 5.94 5.58
CA ASP A 257 -8.39 5.83 6.77
C ASP A 257 -7.26 4.82 6.51
N ALA A 258 -7.54 3.68 5.87
CA ALA A 258 -6.53 2.67 5.59
C ALA A 258 -5.44 3.17 4.61
N PHE A 259 -5.79 3.93 3.57
CA PHE A 259 -4.78 4.57 2.72
C PHE A 259 -3.91 5.56 3.50
N ARG A 260 -4.53 6.45 4.30
CA ARG A 260 -3.80 7.40 5.16
C ARG A 260 -2.82 6.67 6.08
N ASP A 261 -3.31 5.66 6.79
CA ASP A 261 -2.54 4.93 7.80
C ASP A 261 -1.42 4.10 7.15
N MET A 262 -1.66 3.54 5.96
CA MET A 262 -0.63 2.84 5.19
C MET A 262 0.50 3.79 4.79
N PHE A 263 0.19 4.97 4.22
CA PHE A 263 1.24 5.93 3.84
C PHE A 263 1.92 6.55 5.06
N GLU A 264 1.22 6.69 6.19
CA GLU A 264 1.85 7.00 7.48
C GLU A 264 2.87 5.93 7.89
N GLN A 265 2.54 4.64 7.77
CA GLN A 265 3.49 3.57 8.05
C GLN A 265 4.70 3.57 7.10
N PHE A 266 4.51 3.92 5.82
CA PHE A 266 5.62 4.09 4.87
C PHE A 266 6.56 5.23 5.31
N VAL A 267 6.02 6.33 5.85
CA VAL A 267 6.81 7.44 6.35
C VAL A 267 7.54 7.06 7.65
N ASP A 268 6.84 6.45 8.59
CA ASP A 268 7.37 6.18 9.93
C ASP A 268 8.36 5.01 9.94
N THR A 269 8.09 3.97 9.14
CA THR A 269 8.86 2.72 9.13
C THR A 269 9.13 2.19 7.71
N PRO A 270 9.82 2.96 6.83
CA PRO A 270 10.04 2.58 5.43
C PRO A 270 10.80 1.25 5.28
N THR A 271 11.69 0.93 6.22
CA THR A 271 12.49 -0.31 6.19
C THR A 271 11.64 -1.58 6.38
N LYS A 272 10.41 -1.48 6.91
CA LYS A 272 9.49 -2.63 6.99
C LYS A 272 8.98 -3.07 5.61
N PHE A 273 9.07 -2.20 4.62
CA PHE A 273 8.66 -2.47 3.25
C PHE A 273 9.85 -2.93 2.38
N HIS A 274 11.06 -3.01 2.93
CA HIS A 274 12.23 -3.56 2.24
C HIS A 274 12.10 -5.09 2.19
N GLY A 275 12.45 -5.68 1.06
CA GLY A 275 12.33 -7.13 0.86
C GLY A 275 10.98 -7.60 0.35
N ILE A 276 10.08 -6.68 -0.06
CA ILE A 276 8.84 -7.05 -0.74
C ILE A 276 9.09 -7.76 -2.08
N GLU A 277 10.27 -7.57 -2.66
CA GLU A 277 10.69 -8.25 -3.89
C GLU A 277 10.86 -9.76 -3.68
N TRP A 278 11.15 -10.18 -2.45
CA TRP A 278 11.08 -11.59 -2.07
C TRP A 278 9.65 -12.11 -2.06
N ASP A 279 8.71 -11.31 -1.55
CA ASP A 279 7.29 -11.67 -1.58
C ASP A 279 6.76 -11.73 -3.02
N PHE A 280 7.22 -10.84 -3.91
CA PHE A 280 6.94 -10.94 -5.33
C PHE A 280 7.49 -12.24 -5.93
N LEU A 281 8.77 -12.56 -5.68
CA LEU A 281 9.38 -13.80 -6.16
C LEU A 281 8.59 -15.03 -5.69
N ASP A 282 8.12 -15.01 -4.44
CA ASP A 282 7.40 -16.12 -3.86
C ASP A 282 6.00 -16.34 -4.44
N LEU A 283 5.33 -15.25 -4.85
CA LEU A 283 3.92 -15.23 -5.23
C LEU A 283 3.68 -15.17 -6.74
N GLU A 284 4.51 -14.45 -7.49
CA GLU A 284 4.25 -14.08 -8.90
C GLU A 284 5.23 -14.71 -9.89
N ALA A 285 6.45 -15.05 -9.47
CA ALA A 285 7.39 -15.72 -10.36
C ALA A 285 6.94 -17.15 -10.64
N ASP A 286 7.11 -17.60 -11.88
CA ASP A 286 6.87 -18.99 -12.28
C ASP A 286 7.63 -19.98 -11.38
N GLU A 287 7.03 -21.14 -11.07
CA GLU A 287 7.62 -22.12 -10.16
C GLU A 287 9.04 -22.54 -10.56
N TYR A 288 9.30 -22.62 -11.88
CA TYR A 288 10.64 -22.90 -12.40
C TYR A 288 11.60 -21.77 -12.02
N VAL A 289 11.25 -20.52 -12.37
CA VAL A 289 12.08 -19.32 -12.12
C VAL A 289 12.36 -19.18 -10.63
N LYS A 290 11.34 -19.34 -9.78
CA LYS A 290 11.47 -19.35 -8.33
C LYS A 290 12.44 -20.43 -7.86
N GLY A 291 12.28 -21.67 -8.33
CA GLY A 291 13.14 -22.79 -7.95
C GLY A 291 14.62 -22.54 -8.30
N VAL A 292 14.90 -22.10 -9.54
CA VAL A 292 16.28 -21.82 -9.97
C VAL A 292 16.86 -20.59 -9.30
N PHE A 293 16.04 -19.57 -9.01
CA PHE A 293 16.48 -18.40 -8.26
C PHE A 293 16.95 -18.79 -6.85
N LEU A 294 16.12 -19.51 -6.11
CA LEU A 294 16.43 -19.92 -4.73
C LEU A 294 17.64 -20.85 -4.68
N ALA A 295 17.81 -21.74 -5.68
CA ALA A 295 18.98 -22.60 -5.79
C ALA A 295 20.28 -21.81 -6.02
N ARG A 296 20.24 -20.75 -6.83
CA ARG A 296 21.43 -19.93 -7.15
C ARG A 296 21.75 -18.91 -6.06
N PHE A 297 20.73 -18.18 -5.60
CA PHE A 297 20.89 -16.98 -4.78
C PHE A 297 20.59 -17.21 -3.31
N GLY A 298 19.91 -18.30 -2.96
CA GLY A 298 19.52 -18.65 -1.59
C GLY A 298 18.07 -18.27 -1.25
N PRO A 299 17.56 -18.72 -0.09
CA PRO A 299 16.19 -18.46 0.34
C PRO A 299 16.00 -17.04 0.91
N LYS A 300 14.73 -16.62 1.03
CA LYS A 300 14.34 -15.38 1.72
C LYS A 300 14.92 -15.36 3.15
N PRO A 301 15.67 -14.31 3.53
CA PRO A 301 16.23 -14.18 4.87
C PRO A 301 15.17 -13.73 5.89
N ASP A 302 15.46 -13.90 7.18
CA ASP A 302 14.68 -13.27 8.25
C ASP A 302 14.70 -11.74 8.11
N ILE A 303 13.62 -11.07 8.55
CA ILE A 303 13.46 -9.60 8.49
C ILE A 303 14.69 -8.86 9.08
N ALA A 304 15.28 -9.39 10.17
CA ALA A 304 16.44 -8.79 10.81
C ALA A 304 17.71 -8.78 9.94
N ARG A 305 17.80 -9.68 8.95
CA ARG A 305 18.93 -9.81 8.02
C ARG A 305 18.60 -9.39 6.60
N MET A 306 17.36 -8.94 6.36
CA MET A 306 16.83 -8.63 5.03
C MET A 306 17.72 -7.63 4.28
N ALA A 307 18.02 -6.50 4.91
CA ALA A 307 18.84 -5.45 4.29
C ALA A 307 20.27 -5.93 3.97
N ASP A 308 20.89 -6.66 4.90
CA ASP A 308 22.26 -7.17 4.74
C ASP A 308 22.33 -8.20 3.62
N ASP A 309 21.36 -9.11 3.53
CA ASP A 309 21.31 -10.12 2.48
C ASP A 309 21.03 -9.49 1.11
N MET A 310 20.12 -8.50 1.01
CA MET A 310 19.91 -7.77 -0.25
C MET A 310 21.20 -7.11 -0.76
N LEU A 311 22.09 -6.67 0.13
CA LEU A 311 23.39 -6.08 -0.22
C LEU A 311 24.50 -7.12 -0.41
N ARG A 312 24.23 -8.41 -0.15
CA ARG A 312 25.21 -9.48 -0.34
C ARG A 312 25.60 -9.58 -1.80
N ARG A 313 26.92 -9.62 -2.04
CA ARG A 313 27.46 -9.84 -3.38
C ARG A 313 27.17 -11.27 -3.84
N VAL A 314 26.69 -11.38 -5.07
CA VAL A 314 26.46 -12.69 -5.72
C VAL A 314 27.67 -13.13 -6.53
N SER A 315 28.51 -12.18 -6.95
CA SER A 315 29.80 -12.46 -7.59
C SER A 315 30.92 -12.29 -6.58
N LEU A 316 31.55 -13.41 -6.18
CA LEU A 316 32.82 -13.41 -5.48
C LEU A 316 33.68 -14.54 -6.05
N GLU A 317 34.49 -14.15 -7.04
CA GLU A 317 35.86 -14.57 -7.33
C GLU A 317 36.29 -16.04 -7.08
N SER A 318 36.89 -16.60 -8.14
CA SER A 318 37.80 -17.77 -8.23
C SER A 318 37.25 -19.16 -8.56
N TYR A 319 35.96 -19.45 -8.39
CA TYR A 319 35.40 -20.79 -8.70
C TYR A 319 34.08 -20.81 -9.49
N ASP A 320 33.55 -19.64 -9.89
CA ASP A 320 32.31 -19.54 -10.69
C ASP A 320 32.68 -19.54 -12.19
N THR A 321 32.14 -20.49 -12.99
CA THR A 321 32.41 -20.55 -14.45
C THR A 321 31.62 -19.51 -15.23
N LEU A 322 30.65 -18.85 -14.60
CA LEU A 322 29.91 -17.72 -15.15
C LEU A 322 30.81 -16.46 -15.21
N SER A 323 31.77 -16.48 -16.13
CA SER A 323 32.57 -15.31 -16.46
C SER A 323 31.86 -14.46 -17.51
N TYR A 324 31.50 -13.22 -17.15
CA TYR A 324 30.97 -12.24 -18.10
C TYR A 324 31.99 -11.84 -19.18
N ASN A 325 33.27 -12.17 -19.02
CA ASN A 325 34.31 -11.87 -20.01
C ASN A 325 34.09 -12.60 -21.35
N ALA A 326 33.36 -13.72 -21.34
CA ALA A 326 33.05 -14.48 -22.54
C ALA A 326 31.79 -13.98 -23.27
N VAL A 327 31.04 -13.04 -22.68
CA VAL A 327 29.81 -12.48 -23.24
C VAL A 327 30.12 -11.25 -24.07
N SER A 328 29.51 -11.13 -25.25
CA SER A 328 29.68 -9.94 -26.08
C SER A 328 29.23 -8.68 -25.32
N PRO A 329 29.98 -7.55 -25.38
CA PRO A 329 29.55 -6.29 -24.80
C PRO A 329 28.17 -5.82 -25.29
N THR A 330 27.78 -6.21 -26.51
CA THR A 330 26.46 -5.88 -27.08
C THR A 330 25.32 -6.69 -26.47
N GLN A 331 25.60 -7.88 -25.92
CA GLN A 331 24.63 -8.76 -25.26
C GLN A 331 24.58 -8.53 -23.74
N LEU A 332 25.67 -8.06 -23.15
CA LEU A 332 25.75 -7.82 -21.71
C LEU A 332 24.93 -6.58 -21.31
N ARG A 333 24.10 -6.74 -20.28
CA ARG A 333 23.24 -5.70 -19.72
C ARG A 333 23.43 -5.66 -18.20
N PRO A 334 24.39 -4.86 -17.69
CA PRO A 334 24.58 -4.73 -16.25
C PRO A 334 23.36 -4.09 -15.59
N CYS A 335 22.91 -4.65 -14.47
CA CYS A 335 21.89 -4.02 -13.65
C CYS A 335 22.37 -2.64 -13.16
N PRO A 336 21.44 -1.68 -12.98
CA PRO A 336 21.77 -0.40 -12.38
C PRO A 336 22.40 -0.56 -10.99
N GLN A 337 23.36 0.30 -10.68
CA GLN A 337 23.99 0.38 -9.36
C GLN A 337 23.23 1.32 -8.41
N THR A 338 22.17 1.97 -8.91
CA THR A 338 21.34 2.91 -8.17
C THR A 338 20.08 2.23 -7.65
N TYR A 339 19.46 2.86 -6.66
CA TYR A 339 18.17 2.46 -6.08
C TYR A 339 17.05 3.42 -6.55
N ASN A 340 17.20 3.95 -7.76
CA ASN A 340 16.22 4.85 -8.39
C ASN A 340 15.46 4.08 -9.47
N GLY A 341 14.15 4.08 -9.38
CA GLY A 341 13.26 3.39 -10.31
C GLY A 341 13.49 3.77 -11.77
N ILE A 342 13.74 5.04 -12.06
CA ILE A 342 13.94 5.53 -13.44
C ILE A 342 15.14 4.87 -14.14
N ASP A 343 16.20 4.56 -13.40
CA ASP A 343 17.39 3.91 -13.96
C ASP A 343 17.08 2.44 -14.28
N TRP A 344 16.27 1.79 -13.44
CA TRP A 344 15.77 0.43 -13.63
C TRP A 344 14.76 0.31 -14.77
N GLU A 345 13.87 1.28 -14.92
CA GLU A 345 12.95 1.39 -16.06
C GLU A 345 13.72 1.52 -17.39
N ARG A 346 14.69 2.43 -17.44
CA ARG A 346 15.56 2.61 -18.63
C ARG A 346 16.36 1.36 -18.94
N TRP A 347 16.88 0.70 -17.91
CA TRP A 347 17.58 -0.56 -18.06
C TRP A 347 16.66 -1.65 -18.62
N MET A 348 15.45 -1.82 -18.08
CA MET A 348 14.46 -2.79 -18.55
C MET A 348 14.11 -2.58 -20.04
N LEU A 349 13.92 -1.32 -20.46
CA LEU A 349 13.66 -0.97 -21.86
C LEU A 349 14.85 -1.27 -22.81
N SER A 350 16.05 -1.45 -22.28
CA SER A 350 17.25 -1.82 -23.05
C SER A 350 17.44 -3.35 -23.19
N ILE A 351 16.62 -4.13 -22.49
CA ILE A 351 16.65 -5.59 -22.55
C ILE A 351 15.96 -6.08 -23.81
N GLN A 352 16.61 -7.03 -24.48
CA GLN A 352 16.10 -7.74 -25.64
C GLN A 352 16.35 -9.23 -25.45
N GLY A 353 15.67 -10.02 -26.28
CA GLY A 353 15.99 -11.43 -26.49
C GLY A 353 17.48 -11.70 -26.65
N GLY A 354 17.98 -12.73 -25.97
CA GLY A 354 19.37 -13.14 -25.97
C GLY A 354 20.32 -12.25 -25.17
N CYS A 355 19.81 -11.25 -24.45
CA CYS A 355 20.63 -10.46 -23.53
C CYS A 355 21.05 -11.28 -22.31
N VAL A 356 22.23 -10.97 -21.79
CA VAL A 356 22.75 -11.49 -20.53
C VAL A 356 22.74 -10.36 -19.51
N VAL A 357 21.96 -10.54 -18.46
CA VAL A 357 21.87 -9.60 -17.34
C VAL A 357 22.98 -9.89 -16.36
N ARG A 358 23.78 -8.87 -16.07
CA ARG A 358 24.80 -8.94 -15.02
C ARG A 358 24.24 -8.44 -13.70
N VAL A 359 24.26 -9.31 -12.70
CA VAL A 359 23.87 -9.03 -11.32
C VAL A 359 25.09 -9.11 -10.41
N ASP A 360 25.31 -8.09 -9.58
CA ASP A 360 26.40 -8.05 -8.60
C ASP A 360 25.88 -8.28 -7.17
N THR A 361 24.59 -8.06 -6.89
CA THR A 361 23.96 -8.22 -5.57
C THR A 361 22.63 -8.97 -5.62
N ILE A 362 22.17 -9.48 -4.47
CA ILE A 362 20.84 -10.12 -4.33
C ILE A 362 19.72 -9.13 -4.64
N PHE A 363 19.85 -7.87 -4.19
CA PHE A 363 18.95 -6.79 -4.54
C PHE A 363 18.75 -6.70 -6.06
N GLN A 364 19.86 -6.69 -6.81
CA GLN A 364 19.80 -6.60 -8.26
C GLN A 364 19.15 -7.82 -8.89
N ALA A 365 19.43 -9.02 -8.37
CA ALA A 365 18.81 -10.25 -8.85
C ALA A 365 17.28 -10.24 -8.66
N LEU A 366 16.79 -9.86 -7.48
CA LEU A 366 15.37 -9.78 -7.17
C LEU A 366 14.65 -8.77 -8.06
N TRP A 367 15.19 -7.55 -8.16
CA TRP A 367 14.61 -6.49 -8.99
C TRP A 367 14.68 -6.80 -10.49
N ALA A 368 15.76 -7.46 -10.95
CA ALA A 368 15.84 -7.93 -12.32
C ALA A 368 14.74 -8.95 -12.62
N VAL A 369 14.57 -9.99 -11.78
CA VAL A 369 13.50 -10.98 -11.99
C VAL A 369 12.13 -10.31 -12.02
N MET A 370 11.82 -9.47 -11.02
CA MET A 370 10.53 -8.79 -10.94
C MET A 370 10.25 -7.87 -12.13
N LEU A 371 11.26 -7.21 -12.71
CA LEU A 371 11.06 -6.37 -13.88
C LEU A 371 10.98 -7.17 -15.17
N LEU A 372 11.79 -8.23 -15.30
CA LEU A 372 11.82 -9.07 -16.49
C LEU A 372 10.52 -9.87 -16.67
N THR A 373 9.77 -10.16 -15.61
CA THR A 373 8.44 -10.80 -15.71
C THR A 373 7.42 -9.96 -16.48
N TYR A 374 7.64 -8.65 -16.62
CA TYR A 374 6.79 -7.77 -17.43
C TYR A 374 7.16 -7.77 -18.92
N LEU A 375 8.29 -8.38 -19.29
CA LEU A 375 8.70 -8.52 -20.68
C LEU A 375 8.17 -9.85 -21.24
N PRO A 376 7.83 -9.91 -22.54
CA PRO A 376 7.44 -11.14 -23.21
C PRO A 376 8.66 -12.02 -23.52
N LEU A 377 9.48 -12.33 -22.51
CA LEU A 377 10.72 -13.10 -22.60
C LEU A 377 10.76 -14.17 -21.50
N HIS A 378 11.35 -15.31 -21.80
CA HIS A 378 11.61 -16.35 -20.81
C HIS A 378 12.85 -16.01 -19.97
N ILE A 379 12.72 -16.06 -18.64
CA ILE A 379 13.84 -15.83 -17.72
C ILE A 379 14.58 -17.14 -17.50
N ASN A 380 15.85 -17.20 -17.93
CA ASN A 380 16.72 -18.33 -17.71
C ASN A 380 17.83 -17.96 -16.72
N ILE A 381 17.74 -18.46 -15.48
CA ILE A 381 18.73 -18.20 -14.44
C ILE A 381 19.74 -19.36 -14.46
N LEU A 382 20.95 -19.08 -14.92
CA LEU A 382 21.99 -20.10 -15.06
C LEU A 382 22.53 -20.56 -13.70
N SER A 383 22.91 -21.82 -13.56
CA SER A 383 23.59 -22.31 -12.35
C SER A 383 25.03 -21.81 -12.30
N LYS A 384 25.65 -21.80 -11.11
CA LYS A 384 27.06 -21.39 -10.93
C LYS A 384 28.08 -22.15 -11.78
N ASN A 385 27.73 -23.37 -12.19
CA ASN A 385 28.61 -24.22 -13.00
C ASN A 385 28.27 -24.16 -14.50
N ASP A 386 27.26 -23.38 -14.89
CA ASP A 386 26.87 -23.24 -16.28
C ASP A 386 27.75 -22.20 -16.99
N SER A 387 27.56 -22.13 -18.31
CA SER A 387 28.21 -21.13 -19.15
C SER A 387 27.16 -20.43 -20.00
N TYR A 388 27.37 -19.14 -20.27
CA TYR A 388 26.48 -18.40 -21.15
C TYR A 388 26.50 -19.00 -22.56
N PRO A 389 25.33 -19.18 -23.19
CA PRO A 389 25.26 -19.77 -24.53
C PRO A 389 25.96 -18.87 -25.54
N LYS A 390 26.80 -19.48 -26.37
CA LYS A 390 27.50 -18.78 -27.47
C LYS A 390 26.53 -18.21 -28.51
N PHE A 391 25.41 -18.90 -28.70
CA PHE A 391 24.28 -18.48 -29.55
C PHE A 391 23.04 -18.44 -28.65
N PRO A 392 22.73 -17.29 -28.06
CA PRO A 392 21.63 -17.19 -27.11
C PRO A 392 20.29 -17.27 -27.85
N ASP A 393 19.35 -17.97 -27.23
CA ASP A 393 17.94 -17.94 -27.64
C ASP A 393 17.39 -16.51 -27.53
N LEU A 394 16.75 -16.05 -28.61
CA LEU A 394 16.17 -14.71 -28.72
C LEU A 394 14.81 -14.60 -28.01
N ASP A 395 14.22 -15.73 -27.58
CA ASP A 395 13.03 -15.71 -26.74
C ASP A 395 13.39 -15.67 -25.23
N CYS A 396 14.68 -15.79 -24.91
CA CYS A 396 15.16 -15.85 -23.52
C CYS A 396 15.97 -14.61 -23.12
N VAL A 397 15.95 -14.30 -21.83
CA VAL A 397 16.92 -13.44 -21.15
C VAL A 397 17.66 -14.27 -20.11
N TYR A 398 18.98 -14.12 -20.06
CA TYR A 398 19.83 -14.92 -19.19
C TYR A 398 20.26 -14.10 -17.97
N LEU A 399 20.08 -14.63 -16.77
CA LEU A 399 20.66 -14.11 -15.53
C LEU A 399 21.88 -14.95 -15.16
#